data_AF-A0A950LKF3-F1
#
_entry.id   AF-A0A950LKF3-F1
#
_cell.length_a   1.000
_cell.length_b   1.000
_cell.length_c   1.000
_cell.angle_alpha   90.00
_cell.angle_beta   90.00
_cell.angle_gamma   90.00
#
_symmetry.space_group_name_H-M   'P 1'
#
loop_
_entity.id
_entity.type
_entity.pdbx_description
1 polymer ?
#
loop_
_entity_poly.entity_id
_entity_poly.type
_entity_poly.pdbx_seq_one_letter_code
_entity_poly.pdbx_strand_id
1 'polypeptide(L)' 'MRLRLLDLDGSLPSQAPFAERLADGSAEHVDLKGMSASLRIVARRRAMDAFCERLIGEEYAAGAPEVTFYGSG' A
#
# COMPACT_ATOMS: atom_id res chain seq x y z
N MET A 1 10.12 10.20 7.63
CA MET A 1 9.16 9.07 7.68
C MET A 1 8.50 9.02 6.31
N ARG A 2 8.59 7.89 5.60
CA ARG A 2 8.03 7.72 4.25
C ARG A 2 6.77 6.88 4.38
N LEU A 3 5.65 7.38 3.87
CA LEU A 3 4.35 6.72 3.95
C LEU A 3 4.10 5.91 2.67
N ARG A 4 3.71 4.64 2.76
CA ARG A 4 3.25 3.86 1.59
C ARG A 4 1.73 3.69 1.65
N LEU A 5 1.06 4.04 0.57
CA LEU A 5 -0.39 3.93 0.41
C LEU A 5 -0.71 2.75 -0.50
N LEU A 6 -1.13 1.64 0.09
CA LEU A 6 -1.52 0.41 -0.60
C LEU A 6 -3.01 0.50 -0.96
N ASP A 7 -3.32 1.02 -2.14
CA ASP A 7 -4.70 1.36 -2.51
C ASP A 7 -5.41 0.19 -3.20
N LEU A 8 -6.45 -0.34 -2.57
CA LEU A 8 -7.25 -1.45 -3.09
C LEU A 8 -8.48 -0.99 -3.89
N ASP A 9 -8.91 0.26 -3.78
CA ASP A 9 -10.14 0.73 -4.43
C ASP A 9 -10.00 2.06 -5.20
N GLY A 10 -8.83 2.68 -5.13
CA GLY A 10 -8.51 3.94 -5.80
C GLY A 10 -8.92 5.18 -4.98
N SER A 11 -9.32 5.01 -3.72
CA SER A 11 -9.83 6.12 -2.91
C SER A 11 -8.73 6.93 -2.22
N LEU A 12 -7.55 6.34 -1.96
CA LEU A 12 -6.54 6.96 -1.10
C LEU A 12 -5.95 8.27 -1.67
N PRO A 13 -5.63 8.39 -2.97
CA PRO A 13 -5.11 9.63 -3.54
C PRO A 13 -6.08 10.83 -3.45
N SER A 14 -7.38 10.58 -3.28
CA SER A 14 -8.42 11.62 -3.23
C SER A 14 -8.64 12.21 -1.83
N GLN A 15 -8.09 11.57 -0.78
CA GLN A 15 -8.27 12.03 0.59
C GLN A 15 -7.23 13.10 0.94
N ALA A 16 -7.68 14.22 1.50
CA ALA A 16 -6.83 15.40 1.72
C ALA A 16 -5.49 15.11 2.43
N PRO A 17 -5.43 14.30 3.52
CA PRO A 17 -4.15 14.03 4.20
C PRO A 17 -3.12 13.26 3.35
N PHE A 18 -3.59 12.49 2.36
CA PHE A 18 -2.75 11.68 1.49
C PHE A 18 -2.37 12.43 0.22
N ALA A 19 -3.31 13.20 -0.35
CA ALA A 19 -3.06 14.05 -1.50
C ALA A 19 -1.91 15.04 -1.24
N GLU A 20 -1.88 15.67 -0.06
CA GLU A 20 -0.81 16.60 0.35
C GLU A 20 0.55 15.91 0.42
N ARG A 21 0.59 14.71 1.02
CA ARG A 21 1.82 13.92 1.19
C ARG A 21 2.33 13.30 -0.10
N LEU A 22 1.43 12.97 -1.03
CA LEU A 22 1.82 12.51 -2.36
C LEU A 22 2.40 13.68 -3.18
N ALA A 23 1.83 14.89 -3.04
CA ALA A 23 2.31 16.08 -3.73
C ALA A 23 3.70 16.54 -3.23
N ASP A 24 3.98 16.43 -1.94
CA ASP A 24 5.27 16.83 -1.34
C ASP A 24 6.34 15.71 -1.36
N GLY A 25 6.00 14.52 -1.87
CA GLY A 25 6.90 13.36 -1.98
C GLY A 25 7.17 12.64 -0.66
N SER A 26 6.48 13.00 0.43
CA SER A 26 6.56 12.29 1.72
C SER A 26 5.73 10.99 1.77
N ALA A 27 4.95 10.71 0.72
CA ALA A 27 4.25 9.46 0.50
C ALA A 27 4.49 8.85 -0.89
N GLU A 28 4.33 7.53 -0.97
CA GLU A 28 4.37 6.72 -2.17
C GLU A 28 3.05 5.98 -2.35
N HIS A 29 2.53 5.97 -3.57
CA HIS A 29 1.27 5.31 -3.91
C HIS A 29 1.52 3.99 -4.65
N VAL A 30 0.94 2.91 -4.14
CA VAL A 30 0.97 1.58 -4.75
C VAL A 30 -0.46 1.18 -5.11
N ASP A 31 -0.78 1.21 -6.39
CA ASP A 31 -2.08 0.79 -6.91
C ASP A 31 -2.20 -0.75 -6.90
N LEU A 32 -3.17 -1.24 -6.12
CA LEU A 32 -3.52 -2.65 -5.98
C LEU A 32 -4.98 -2.93 -6.38
N LYS A 33 -5.65 -2.03 -7.12
CA LYS A 33 -7.05 -2.19 -7.54
C LYS A 33 -7.31 -3.51 -8.27
N GLY A 34 -6.37 -3.95 -9.09
CA GLY A 34 -6.43 -5.25 -9.79
C GLY A 34 -6.36 -6.48 -8.88
N MET A 35 -5.85 -6.33 -7.65
CA MET A 35 -5.73 -7.41 -6.65
C MET A 35 -6.82 -7.33 -5.57
N SER A 36 -7.65 -6.28 -5.58
CA SER A 36 -8.67 -5.96 -4.59
C SER A 36 -9.58 -7.14 -4.20
N ALA A 37 -10.16 -7.84 -5.19
CA ALA A 37 -11.02 -9.00 -4.96
C ALA A 37 -10.28 -10.21 -4.36
N SER A 38 -8.97 -10.32 -4.62
CA SER A 38 -8.14 -11.40 -4.10
C SER A 38 -7.55 -11.12 -2.72
N LEU A 39 -7.58 -9.86 -2.29
CA LEU A 39 -7.06 -9.40 -1.00
C LEU A 39 -8.20 -9.13 0.00
N ARG A 40 -9.42 -8.80 -0.43
CA ARG A 40 -10.54 -8.58 0.50
C ARG A 40 -10.91 -9.86 1.31
N ILE A 41 -10.66 -9.75 2.62
CA ILE A 41 -11.16 -10.55 3.77
C ILE A 41 -10.77 -12.04 3.82
N VAL A 42 -10.56 -12.74 2.69
CA VAL A 42 -9.95 -14.09 2.69
C VAL A 42 -9.02 -14.24 1.48
N ALA A 43 -7.80 -13.73 1.60
CA ALA A 43 -6.79 -13.92 0.57
C ALA A 43 -6.41 -15.40 0.47
N ARG A 44 -6.58 -16.00 -0.72
CA ARG A 44 -6.00 -17.32 -1.00
C ARG A 44 -4.48 -17.22 -0.82
N ARG A 45 -3.82 -18.27 -0.31
CA ARG A 45 -2.36 -18.28 -0.04
C ARG A 45 -1.52 -17.65 -1.16
N ARG A 46 -1.81 -18.00 -2.41
CA ARG A 46 -1.16 -17.43 -3.62
C ARG A 46 -1.23 -15.90 -3.74
N ALA A 47 -2.34 -15.29 -3.32
CA ALA A 47 -2.53 -13.83 -3.38
C ALA A 47 -1.74 -13.14 -2.25
N MET A 48 -1.61 -13.81 -1.11
CA MET A 48 -0.73 -13.35 -0.03
C MET A 48 0.75 -13.47 -0.42
N ASP A 49 1.14 -14.58 -1.06
CA ASP A 49 2.52 -14.78 -1.53
C ASP A 49 2.91 -13.69 -2.56
N ALA A 50 2.05 -13.42 -3.56
CA ALA A 50 2.28 -12.35 -4.54
C ALA A 50 2.29 -10.94 -3.93
N PHE A 51 1.49 -10.71 -2.87
CA PHE A 51 1.51 -9.46 -2.12
C PHE A 51 2.85 -9.28 -1.37
N CYS A 52 3.32 -10.31 -0.69
CA CYS A 52 4.63 -10.31 -0.01
C CYS A 52 5.79 -10.09 -0.98
N GLU A 53 5.79 -10.74 -2.15
CA GLU A 53 6.82 -10.55 -3.18
C GLU A 53 6.91 -9.08 -3.63
N ARG A 54 5.76 -8.42 -3.79
CA ARG A 54 5.70 -7.00 -4.18
C ARG A 54 6.16 -6.05 -3.07
N LEU A 55 6.02 -6.44 -1.81
CA LEU A 55 6.55 -5.68 -0.68
C LEU A 55 8.07 -5.85 -0.51
N ILE A 56 8.61 -7.03 -0.84
CA ILE A 56 10.03 -7.37 -0.68
C ILE A 56 10.90 -6.81 -1.82
N GLY A 57 10.32 -6.52 -2.99
CA GLY A 57 11.05 -6.02 -4.16
C GLY A 57 11.62 -4.60 -4.08
N GLU A 58 11.24 -3.82 -3.06
CA GLU A 58 11.82 -2.49 -2.81
C GLU A 58 12.83 -2.60 -1.67
N GLU A 59 14.08 -2.15 -1.89
CA GLU A 59 15.15 -2.19 -0.88
C GLU A 59 14.66 -1.64 0.46
N TYR A 60 14.52 -2.56 1.43
CA TYR A 60 14.28 -2.25 2.82
C TYR A 60 15.45 -1.40 3.33
N ALA A 61 15.26 -0.09 3.42
CA ALA A 61 16.20 0.80 4.11
C ALA A 61 16.12 0.49 5.61
N ALA A 62 16.99 -0.41 6.07
CA ALA A 62 17.10 -0.79 7.47
C ALA A 62 17.27 0.46 8.35
N GLY A 63 16.32 0.71 9.27
CA GLY A 63 16.47 1.72 10.33
C GLY A 63 15.40 2.81 10.43
N ALA A 64 14.38 2.85 9.56
CA ALA A 64 13.27 3.79 9.71
C ALA A 64 11.99 3.10 10.22
N PRO A 65 11.25 3.67 11.20
CA PRO A 65 9.96 3.12 11.61
C PRO A 65 8.93 3.25 10.48
N GLU A 66 8.27 2.14 10.14
CA GLU A 66 7.24 2.03 9.10
C GLU A 66 5.90 1.62 9.71
N VAL A 67 4.81 2.18 9.18
CA VAL A 67 3.44 1.80 9.54
C VAL A 67 2.69 1.48 8.25
N THR A 68 2.27 0.23 8.11
CA THR A 68 1.49 -0.25 6.96
C THR A 68 0.01 -0.35 7.33
N PHE A 69 -0.83 0.44 6.66
CA PHE A 69 -2.28 0.34 6.81
C PHE A 69 -2.86 -0.62 5.78
N TYR A 70 -3.68 -1.57 6.25
CA TYR A 70 -4.36 -2.56 5.42
C TYR A 70 -5.82 -2.65 5.84
N GLY A 71 -6.73 -2.35 4.92
CA GLY A 71 -8.18 -2.42 5.12
C GLY A 71 -8.94 -1.94 3.89
N SER A 72 -10.21 -2.31 3.80
CA SER A 72 -11.18 -1.56 2.99
C SER A 72 -11.80 -0.51 3.89
N GLY A 73 -11.96 0.72 3.40
CA GLY A 73 -12.62 1.81 4.14
C GLY A 73 -13.96 1.41 4.75
#